data_AF-A0A8J7XQA9-F1
#
_entry.id   AF-A0A8J7XQA9-F1
#
_cell.length_a   1.000
_cell.length_b   1.000
_cell.length_c   1.000
_cell.angle_alpha   90.00
_cell.angle_beta   90.00
_cell.angle_gamma   90.00
#
_symmetry.space_group_name_H-M   'P 1'
#
loop_
_entity.id
_entity.type
_entity.pdbx_description
1 polymer ?
#
loop_
_entity_poly.entity_id
_entity_poly.type
_entity_poly.pdbx_seq_one_letter_code
_entity_poly.pdbx_strand_id
1 'polypeptide(L)'
;MGEGAYQFTRLYFDEHNPITEERKKKHEELKSKFVRGDTRWKKNYDLFQNYGTVGAVVFDGELAAATSPGRIWLKMKGRVGDSPLVGCGTYAGEKAAVPATSTGENIMRSVFAELVHQ
;
A
#
# COMPACT_ATOMS: atom_id res chain seq x y z
N MET A 1 10.77 -2.97 -5.90
CA MET A 1 11.69 -2.25 -4.98
C MET A 1 12.14 -3.18 -3.86
N GLY A 2 13.33 -2.99 -3.30
CA GLY A 2 13.93 -3.90 -2.33
C GLY A 2 15.17 -3.30 -1.68
N GLU A 3 16.23 -4.09 -1.55
CA GLU A 3 17.45 -3.73 -0.80
C GLU A 3 18.06 -2.37 -1.19
N GLY A 4 18.14 -2.04 -2.49
CA GLY A 4 18.70 -0.76 -2.92
C GLY A 4 17.95 0.46 -2.39
N ALA A 5 16.62 0.37 -2.24
CA ALA A 5 15.84 1.45 -1.64
C ALA A 5 16.10 1.56 -0.13
N TYR A 6 16.31 0.43 0.55
CA TYR A 6 16.70 0.40 1.96
C TYR A 6 18.06 1.06 2.16
N GLN A 7 19.07 0.68 1.38
CA GLN A 7 20.41 1.28 1.43
C GLN A 7 20.38 2.79 1.18
N PHE A 8 19.59 3.25 0.21
CA PHE A 8 19.41 4.68 -0.06
C PHE A 8 18.85 5.43 1.15
N THR A 9 17.85 4.88 1.85
CA THR A 9 17.27 5.55 3.04
C THR A 9 18.27 5.72 4.18
N ARG A 10 19.28 4.85 4.30
CA ARG A 10 20.32 4.96 5.35
C ARG A 10 21.22 6.19 5.20
N LEU A 11 21.21 6.83 4.03
CA LEU A 11 21.92 8.09 3.81
C LEU A 11 21.22 9.28 4.47
N TYR A 12 19.92 9.16 4.77
CA TYR A 12 19.08 10.29 5.19
C TYR A 12 18.30 10.02 6.49
N PHE A 13 18.13 8.76 6.89
CA PHE A 13 17.27 8.36 8.01
C PHE A 13 17.91 7.31 8.92
N ASP A 14 17.63 7.44 10.22
CA ASP A 14 18.01 6.47 11.25
C ASP A 14 17.31 5.13 11.10
N GLU A 15 17.83 4.10 11.77
CA GLU A 15 17.27 2.76 11.67
C GLU A 15 16.01 2.67 12.50
N HIS A 16 14.96 2.14 11.91
CA HIS A 16 13.71 1.93 12.60
C HIS A 16 13.14 0.56 12.26
N ASN A 17 12.74 -0.19 13.28
CA ASN A 17 12.03 -1.44 13.09
C ASN A 17 10.50 -1.19 13.15
N PRO A 18 9.79 -1.22 12.00
CA PRO A 18 8.35 -0.95 11.96
C PRO A 18 7.50 -2.16 12.36
N ILE A 19 8.10 -3.26 12.81
CA ILE A 19 7.41 -4.50 13.17
C ILE A 19 7.12 -4.49 14.68
N THR A 20 5.84 -4.30 15.02
CA THR A 20 5.36 -4.40 16.40
C THR A 20 5.01 -5.85 16.78
N GLU A 21 4.98 -6.15 18.08
CA GLU A 21 4.61 -7.48 18.59
C GLU A 21 3.19 -7.88 18.18
N GLU A 22 2.25 -6.94 18.19
CA GLU A 22 0.89 -7.15 17.70
C GLU A 22 0.88 -7.63 16.24
N ARG A 23 1.72 -7.03 15.38
CA ARG A 23 1.82 -7.40 13.96
C ARG A 23 2.42 -8.78 13.77
N LYS A 24 3.42 -9.16 14.59
CA LYS A 24 4.01 -10.50 14.57
C LYS A 24 2.96 -11.55 14.95
N LYS A 25 2.26 -11.34 16.07
CA LYS A 25 1.20 -12.24 16.54
C LYS A 25 0.11 -12.44 15.48
N LYS A 26 -0.41 -11.34 14.92
CA LYS A 26 -1.41 -11.40 13.84
C LYS A 26 -0.89 -12.10 12.59
N HIS A 27 0.39 -11.90 12.22
CA HIS A 27 0.99 -12.61 11.10
C HIS A 27 1.05 -14.13 11.33
N GLU A 28 1.48 -14.57 12.51
CA GLU A 28 1.57 -15.98 12.88
C GLU A 28 0.19 -16.65 12.92
N GLU A 29 -0.80 -15.98 13.52
CA GLU A 29 -2.19 -16.44 13.55
C GLU A 29 -2.73 -16.68 12.13
N LEU A 30 -2.60 -15.68 11.25
CA LEU A 30 -3.06 -15.78 9.86
C LEU A 30 -2.29 -16.84 9.08
N LYS A 31 -0.97 -16.94 9.27
CA LYS A 31 -0.14 -17.96 8.63
C LYS A 31 -0.54 -19.37 9.06
N SER A 32 -0.87 -19.57 10.34
CA SER A 32 -1.31 -20.88 10.85
C SER A 32 -2.63 -21.32 10.21
N LYS A 33 -3.62 -20.41 10.11
CA LYS A 33 -4.90 -20.65 9.43
C LYS A 33 -4.69 -20.96 7.95
N PHE A 34 -3.74 -20.27 7.31
CA PHE A 34 -3.40 -20.51 5.92
C PHE A 34 -2.83 -21.91 5.68
N VAL A 35 -1.86 -22.34 6.50
CA VAL A 35 -1.23 -23.67 6.37
C VAL A 35 -2.21 -24.80 6.65
N ARG A 36 -3.15 -24.62 7.59
CA ARG A 36 -4.20 -25.61 7.91
C ARG A 36 -5.23 -25.78 6.80
N GLY A 37 -5.25 -24.89 5.81
CA GLY A 37 -6.26 -24.90 4.74
C GLY A 37 -7.59 -24.27 5.13
N ASP A 38 -7.69 -23.66 6.33
CA ASP A 38 -8.90 -22.98 6.82
C ASP A 38 -9.23 -21.75 5.95
N THR A 39 -8.23 -21.20 5.25
CA THR A 39 -8.36 -20.06 4.34
C THR A 39 -8.39 -20.53 2.88
N ARG A 40 -9.56 -20.94 2.38
CA ARG A 40 -9.74 -21.13 0.92
C ARG A 40 -9.70 -19.75 0.25
N TRP A 41 -8.91 -19.57 -0.82
CA TRP A 41 -8.71 -18.29 -1.54
C TRP A 41 -10.00 -17.45 -1.76
N LYS A 42 -11.16 -18.10 -1.93
CA LYS A 42 -12.48 -17.46 -2.11
C LYS A 42 -13.13 -16.88 -0.84
N LYS A 43 -12.70 -17.24 0.38
CA LYS A 43 -13.30 -16.80 1.67
C LYS A 43 -12.49 -15.72 2.40
N ASN A 44 -11.39 -15.26 1.82
CA ASN A 44 -10.41 -14.40 2.48
C ASN A 44 -10.74 -12.91 2.40
N TYR A 45 -12.02 -12.55 2.38
CA TYR A 45 -12.46 -11.15 2.31
C TYR A 45 -11.79 -10.29 3.39
N ASP A 46 -11.66 -10.81 4.61
CA ASP A 46 -11.04 -10.11 5.75
C ASP A 46 -9.51 -9.91 5.64
N LEU A 47 -8.81 -10.80 4.90
CA LEU A 47 -7.37 -10.65 4.62
C LEU A 47 -7.09 -9.50 3.66
N PHE A 48 -8.07 -9.20 2.81
CA PHE A 48 -8.02 -8.13 1.84
C PHE A 48 -8.63 -6.84 2.43
N GLN A 49 -9.79 -6.87 3.09
CA GLN A 49 -10.54 -5.68 3.53
C GLN A 49 -9.85 -4.68 4.47
N ASN A 50 -8.84 -5.08 5.25
CA ASN A 50 -8.19 -4.17 6.21
C ASN A 50 -7.03 -3.39 5.56
N TYR A 51 -7.37 -2.48 4.66
CA TYR A 51 -6.42 -1.60 3.99
C TYR A 51 -6.13 -0.39 4.88
N GLY A 52 -5.05 -0.44 5.65
CA GLY A 52 -4.51 0.76 6.33
C GLY A 52 -3.84 1.75 5.36
N THR A 53 -4.31 1.84 4.10
CA THR A 53 -3.79 2.80 3.13
C THR A 53 -4.30 4.17 3.53
N VAL A 54 -3.39 5.11 3.69
CA VAL A 54 -3.71 6.50 4.02
C VAL A 54 -3.23 7.40 2.89
N GLY A 55 -4.01 8.43 2.61
CA GLY A 55 -3.73 9.40 1.56
C GLY A 55 -3.97 10.81 2.08
N ALA A 56 -3.23 11.78 1.56
CA ALA A 56 -3.41 13.19 1.87
C ALA A 56 -3.27 14.04 0.61
N VAL A 57 -4.01 15.14 0.57
CA VAL A 57 -3.91 16.21 -0.44
C VAL A 57 -3.70 17.52 0.28
N VAL A 58 -2.84 18.36 -0.26
CA VAL A 58 -2.60 19.73 0.22
C VAL A 58 -2.69 20.69 -0.97
N PHE A 59 -3.20 21.89 -0.73
CA PHE A 59 -3.21 23.00 -1.66
C PHE A 59 -2.63 24.24 -0.98
N ASP A 60 -1.53 24.76 -1.53
CA ASP A 60 -0.88 25.99 -1.10
C ASP A 60 -0.27 26.70 -2.33
N GLY A 61 -1.13 27.16 -3.24
CA GLY A 61 -0.75 27.68 -4.55
C GLY A 61 -0.52 26.58 -5.61
N GLU A 62 0.11 25.48 -5.21
CA GLU A 62 0.22 24.24 -5.99
C GLU A 62 -0.49 23.08 -5.29
N LEU A 63 -0.90 22.07 -6.06
CA LEU A 63 -1.52 20.85 -5.55
C LEU A 63 -0.46 19.78 -5.30
N ALA A 64 -0.52 19.14 -4.13
CA ALA A 64 0.32 18.01 -3.78
C ALA A 64 -0.53 16.85 -3.25
N ALA A 65 -0.14 15.62 -3.59
CA ALA A 65 -0.74 14.40 -3.06
C ALA A 65 0.33 13.42 -2.58
N ALA A 66 0.02 12.67 -1.53
CA ALA A 66 0.83 11.57 -1.05
C ALA A 66 -0.05 10.39 -0.64
N THR A 67 0.39 9.16 -0.97
CA THR A 67 -0.27 7.92 -0.56
C THR A 67 0.73 7.00 0.12
N SER A 68 0.41 6.56 1.33
CA SER A 68 1.16 5.53 2.04
C SER A 68 0.37 4.21 2.04
N PRO A 69 0.93 3.12 1.48
CA PRO A 69 0.22 1.87 1.30
C PRO A 69 -0.15 1.21 2.62
N GLY A 70 -1.39 0.72 2.67
CA GLY A 70 -1.83 -0.27 3.63
C GLY A 70 -1.21 -1.63 3.36
N ARG A 71 -1.25 -2.51 4.37
CA ARG A 71 -0.73 -3.87 4.24
C ARG A 71 -1.83 -4.83 3.82
N ILE A 72 -1.53 -5.62 2.80
CA ILE A 72 -2.21 -6.90 2.58
C ILE A 72 -1.46 -7.96 3.38
N TRP A 73 -2.19 -8.70 4.23
CA TRP A 73 -1.61 -9.78 5.03
C TRP A 73 -1.20 -10.96 4.14
N LEU A 74 -0.09 -11.62 4.52
CA LEU A 74 0.44 -12.79 3.82
C LEU A 74 0.75 -12.55 2.32
N LYS A 75 0.95 -11.28 1.92
CA LYS A 75 1.41 -10.97 0.56
C LYS A 75 2.73 -11.69 0.26
N MET A 76 2.91 -12.10 -0.99
CA MET A 76 4.17 -12.66 -1.45
C MET A 76 5.31 -11.66 -1.23
N LYS A 77 6.49 -12.16 -0.86
CA LYS A 77 7.70 -11.34 -0.75
C LYS A 77 7.94 -10.66 -2.10
N GLY A 78 8.12 -9.34 -2.09
CA GLY A 78 8.30 -8.55 -3.30
C GLY A 78 7.01 -8.02 -3.95
N ARG A 79 5.80 -8.37 -3.45
CA ARG A 79 4.55 -7.77 -3.97
C ARG A 79 4.55 -6.25 -3.77
N VAL A 80 4.39 -5.54 -4.89
CA VAL A 80 4.20 -4.09 -4.96
C VAL A 80 2.73 -3.78 -5.26
N GLY A 81 2.18 -2.75 -4.63
CA GLY A 81 0.81 -2.28 -4.89
C GLY A 81 0.80 -1.03 -5.76
N ASP A 82 -0.32 -0.31 -5.76
CA ASP A 82 -0.55 0.91 -6.51
C ASP A 82 0.15 2.15 -5.95
N SER A 83 0.31 2.25 -4.63
CA SER A 83 0.78 3.48 -3.97
C SER A 83 2.12 4.04 -4.49
N PRO A 84 3.16 3.24 -4.83
CA PRO A 84 4.39 3.78 -5.40
C PRO A 84 4.33 4.02 -6.92
N LEU A 85 3.18 3.81 -7.57
CA LEU A 85 3.00 4.00 -9.01
C LEU A 85 2.21 5.30 -9.26
N VAL A 86 2.88 6.28 -9.87
CA VAL A 86 2.28 7.56 -10.28
C VAL A 86 1.14 7.31 -11.27
N GLY A 87 0.03 8.04 -11.12
CA GLY A 87 -1.20 7.85 -11.91
C GLY A 87 -2.07 6.69 -11.43
N CYS A 88 -1.52 5.75 -10.66
CA CYS A 88 -2.30 4.69 -10.02
C CYS A 88 -2.73 5.08 -8.60
N GLY A 89 -1.80 5.01 -7.65
CA GLY A 89 -2.08 5.24 -6.23
C GLY A 89 -2.01 6.71 -5.81
N THR A 90 -1.27 7.52 -6.56
CA THR A 90 -1.11 8.96 -6.32
C THR A 90 -0.98 9.70 -7.65
N TYR A 91 -1.68 10.82 -7.75
CA TYR A 91 -1.53 11.79 -8.83
C TYR A 91 -1.67 13.21 -8.29
N ALA A 92 -0.91 14.16 -8.83
CA ALA A 92 -1.09 15.58 -8.60
C ALA A 92 -0.73 16.33 -9.89
N GLY A 93 -1.64 17.14 -10.38
CA GLY A 93 -1.46 18.03 -11.52
C GLY A 93 -2.11 19.39 -11.24
N GLU A 94 -2.06 20.29 -12.22
CA GLU A 94 -2.50 21.70 -12.05
C GLU A 94 -3.95 21.85 -11.57
N LYS A 95 -4.83 20.93 -11.97
CA LYS A 95 -6.28 21.04 -11.70
C LYS A 95 -6.79 20.06 -10.64
N ALA A 96 -6.05 18.99 -10.33
CA ALA A 96 -6.50 17.98 -9.39
C ALA A 96 -5.34 17.21 -8.77
N ALA A 97 -5.57 16.73 -7.53
CA ALA A 97 -4.68 15.86 -6.80
C ALA A 97 -5.51 14.72 -6.18
N VAL A 98 -5.04 13.49 -6.35
CA VAL A 98 -5.78 12.27 -6.01
C VAL A 98 -4.86 11.27 -5.32
N PRO A 99 -5.12 10.93 -4.05
CA PRO A 99 -4.57 9.75 -3.40
C PRO A 99 -5.62 8.64 -3.37
N ALA A 100 -5.30 7.48 -3.94
CA ALA A 100 -6.24 6.36 -4.04
C ALA A 100 -6.08 5.36 -2.89
N THR A 101 -7.20 4.76 -2.47
CA THR A 101 -7.23 3.66 -1.49
C THR A 101 -8.18 2.57 -1.97
N SER A 102 -7.66 1.35 -2.10
CA SER A 102 -8.43 0.15 -2.47
C SER A 102 -7.52 -1.08 -2.43
N THR A 103 -8.01 -2.19 -2.98
CA THR A 103 -7.16 -3.26 -3.49
C THR A 103 -6.25 -2.72 -4.58
N GLY A 104 -4.94 -2.65 -4.31
CA GLY A 104 -3.99 -2.04 -5.25
C GLY A 104 -4.02 -2.64 -6.66
N GLU A 105 -4.33 -3.92 -6.80
CA GLU A 105 -4.49 -4.58 -8.11
C GLU A 105 -5.61 -3.98 -8.95
N ASN A 106 -6.69 -3.49 -8.34
CA ASN A 106 -7.78 -2.83 -9.06
C ASN A 106 -7.37 -1.41 -9.49
N ILE A 107 -6.71 -0.67 -8.60
CA ILE A 107 -6.22 0.69 -8.88
C ILE A 107 -5.22 0.68 -10.03
N MET A 108 -4.28 -0.28 -10.03
CA MET A 108 -3.28 -0.43 -11.09
C MET A 108 -3.89 -0.75 -12.46
N ARG A 109 -4.93 -1.59 -12.50
CA ARG A 109 -5.56 -2.00 -13.78
C ARG A 109 -6.20 -0.84 -14.54
N SER A 110 -6.67 0.18 -13.82
CA SER A 110 -7.42 1.30 -14.39
C SER A 110 -6.62 2.60 -14.45
N VAL A 111 -5.39 2.63 -13.92
CA VAL A 111 -4.63 3.89 -13.74
C VAL A 111 -5.50 4.95 -13.06
N PHE A 112 -6.14 4.53 -11.96
CA PHE A 112 -7.34 5.19 -11.44
C PHE A 112 -7.13 6.66 -11.06
N ALA A 113 -6.02 7.01 -10.40
CA ALA A 113 -5.78 8.39 -9.96
C ALA A 113 -5.61 9.36 -11.14
N GLU A 114 -5.05 8.91 -12.27
CA GLU A 114 -4.98 9.69 -13.51
C GLU A 114 -6.32 9.72 -14.26
N LEU A 115 -7.04 8.59 -14.29
CA LEU A 115 -8.34 8.50 -14.96
C LEU A 115 -9.35 9.50 -14.38
N VAL A 116 -9.36 9.70 -13.07
CA VAL A 116 -10.27 10.64 -12.38
C VAL A 116 -9.90 12.10 -12.63
N HIS A 117 -8.71 12.38 -13.17
CA HIS A 117 -8.27 13.72 -13.52
C HIS A 117 -8.74 14.18 -14.92
N GLN A 118 -9.04 13.26 -15.84
CA GLN A 118 -9.54 13.56 -17.20
C GLN A 118 -10.96 14.13 -17.16
#